data_AF-A0A534B3X4-F1
#
_entry.id   AF-A0A534B3X4-F1
#
_cell.length_a   1.000
_cell.length_b   1.000
_cell.length_c   1.000
_cell.angle_alpha   90.00
_cell.angle_beta   90.00
_cell.angle_gamma   90.00
#
_symmetry.space_group_name_H-M   'P 1'
#
loop_
_entity.id
_entity.type
_entity.pdbx_description
1 polymer ?
#
loop_
_entity_poly.entity_id
_entity_poly.type
_entity_poly.pdbx_seq_one_letter_code
_entity_poly.pdbx_strand_id
1 'polypeptide(L)'
;MQYIPARGEEGLVNVLYICADWGIPIRGFKGASVHVREFVDALTRGGNEVWLLCTDRGEGNPYPHATVIEIEPQLSQERREKEAARLGLAFDPQDVAVCHELDKLSYDTEFATRALAELSQRQFRPDVVYERYSLFHASGASIARTFEVPYVLEVNSPLIEEQ
;
A
#
# COMPACT_ATOMS: atom_id res chain seq x y z
N MET A 1 -10.41 23.34 -12.22
CA MET A 1 -10.69 22.06 -12.91
C MET A 1 -9.69 21.95 -14.05
N GLN A 2 -8.55 21.32 -13.80
CA GLN A 2 -7.42 21.33 -14.74
C GLN A 2 -7.47 20.01 -15.53
N TYR A 3 -7.63 20.15 -16.84
CA TYR A 3 -7.70 19.07 -17.82
C TYR A 3 -6.35 18.34 -17.84
N ILE A 4 -6.32 17.05 -17.48
CA ILE A 4 -5.17 16.18 -17.70
C ILE A 4 -5.22 15.77 -19.17
N PRO A 5 -4.25 16.14 -20.01
CA PRO A 5 -4.27 15.73 -21.41
C PRO A 5 -4.15 14.20 -21.47
N ALA A 6 -5.04 13.56 -22.23
CA ALA A 6 -4.82 12.20 -22.69
C ALA A 6 -3.52 12.20 -23.51
N ARG A 7 -2.43 11.66 -22.95
CA ARG A 7 -1.26 11.35 -23.76
C ARG A 7 -1.63 10.18 -24.65
N GLY A 8 -1.86 10.47 -25.92
CA GLY A 8 -1.83 9.49 -26.98
C GLY A 8 -0.39 9.07 -27.23
N GLU A 9 -0.09 7.82 -26.89
CA GLU A 9 0.83 6.87 -27.54
C GLU A 9 0.74 5.60 -26.68
N GLU A 10 0.67 4.42 -27.30
CA GLU A 10 0.59 3.10 -26.64
C GLU A 10 1.91 2.80 -25.89
N GLY A 11 2.18 3.54 -24.82
CA GLY A 11 3.41 3.47 -24.03
C GLY A 11 3.23 2.56 -22.83
N LEU A 12 4.21 1.67 -22.62
CA LEU A 12 4.38 0.95 -21.35
C LEU A 12 4.51 1.98 -20.22
N VAL A 13 3.87 1.72 -19.07
CA VAL A 13 3.90 2.62 -17.91
C VAL A 13 4.56 1.97 -16.70
N ASN A 14 5.12 2.82 -15.84
CA ASN A 14 5.60 2.42 -14.52
C ASN A 14 4.43 2.45 -13.52
N VAL A 15 3.99 1.28 -13.08
CA VAL A 15 2.90 1.13 -12.12
C VAL A 15 3.45 0.88 -10.73
N LEU A 16 3.10 1.75 -9.79
CA LEU A 16 3.29 1.47 -8.37
C LEU A 16 2.00 0.88 -7.79
N TYR A 17 2.00 -0.42 -7.54
CA TYR A 17 0.92 -1.10 -6.85
C TYR A 17 1.21 -1.12 -5.33
N ILE A 18 0.23 -0.74 -4.52
CA ILE A 18 0.33 -0.69 -3.06
C ILE A 18 -0.71 -1.61 -2.44
N CYS A 19 -0.25 -2.53 -1.59
CA CYS A 19 -1.07 -3.37 -0.72
C CYS A 19 -0.55 -3.27 0.73
N ALA A 20 -1.00 -2.26 1.46
CA ALA A 20 -0.59 -2.03 2.85
C ALA A 20 -1.45 -2.78 3.88
N ASP A 21 -2.17 -3.82 3.45
CA ASP A 21 -3.04 -4.63 4.30
C ASP A 21 -2.26 -5.79 4.95
N TRP A 22 -2.18 -5.79 6.28
CA TRP A 22 -1.48 -6.80 7.07
C TRP A 22 -2.17 -8.17 6.99
N GLY A 23 -3.47 -8.18 6.67
CA GLY A 23 -4.26 -9.39 6.48
C GLY A 23 -4.01 -10.08 5.14
N ILE A 24 -3.22 -9.49 4.23
CA ILE A 24 -3.01 -9.98 2.88
C ILE A 24 -1.52 -10.29 2.64
N PRO A 25 -1.07 -11.50 3.04
CA PRO A 25 0.23 -12.00 2.63
C PRO A 25 0.27 -12.15 1.10
N ILE A 26 1.19 -11.48 0.42
CA ILE A 26 1.26 -11.47 -1.06
C ILE A 26 1.38 -12.87 -1.64
N ARG A 27 2.07 -13.80 -0.97
CA ARG A 27 2.25 -15.20 -1.40
C ARG A 27 1.29 -16.18 -0.73
N GLY A 28 0.35 -15.69 0.08
CA GLY A 28 -0.62 -16.52 0.80
C GLY A 28 -1.72 -17.11 -0.09
N PHE A 29 -2.60 -17.90 0.53
CA PHE A 29 -3.67 -18.65 -0.16
C PHE A 29 -5.04 -17.96 -0.12
N LYS A 30 -5.17 -16.81 0.55
CA LYS A 30 -6.43 -16.07 0.62
C LYS A 30 -6.85 -15.59 -0.77
N GLY A 31 -8.15 -15.50 -1.02
CA GLY A 31 -8.67 -14.96 -2.28
C GLY A 31 -8.12 -13.56 -2.59
N ALA A 32 -7.97 -12.71 -1.57
CA ALA A 32 -7.35 -11.40 -1.70
C ALA A 32 -5.87 -11.47 -2.10
N SER A 33 -5.10 -12.43 -1.57
CA SER A 33 -3.71 -12.67 -1.97
C SER A 33 -3.61 -13.10 -3.43
N VAL A 34 -4.50 -14.01 -3.86
CA VAL A 34 -4.61 -14.44 -5.27
C VAL A 34 -4.95 -13.25 -6.15
N HIS A 35 -5.92 -12.42 -5.75
CA HIS A 35 -6.33 -11.23 -6.50
C HIS A 35 -5.16 -10.28 -6.74
N VAL A 36 -4.40 -9.92 -5.69
CA VAL A 36 -3.24 -9.03 -5.84
C VAL A 36 -2.22 -9.61 -6.83
N ARG A 37 -1.88 -10.91 -6.71
CA ARG A 37 -0.94 -11.56 -7.63
C ARG A 37 -1.43 -11.54 -9.07
N GLU A 38 -2.66 -12.00 -9.32
CA GLU A 38 -3.21 -12.09 -10.67
C GLU A 38 -3.37 -10.71 -11.34
N PHE A 39 -3.73 -9.69 -10.55
CA PHE A 39 -3.89 -8.34 -11.07
C PHE A 39 -2.54 -7.70 -11.40
N VAL A 40 -1.55 -7.82 -10.50
CA VAL A 40 -0.17 -7.39 -10.75
C VAL A 40 0.41 -8.12 -11.97
N ASP A 41 0.20 -9.43 -12.08
CA ASP A 41 0.66 -10.20 -13.24
C ASP A 41 -0.03 -9.79 -14.53
N ALA A 42 -1.32 -9.43 -14.50
CA ALA A 42 -2.03 -8.92 -15.66
C ALA A 42 -1.42 -7.58 -16.13
N LEU A 43 -1.08 -6.68 -15.21
CA LEU A 43 -0.41 -5.42 -15.53
C LEU A 43 0.97 -5.67 -16.15
N THR A 44 1.78 -6.57 -15.56
CA THR A 44 3.10 -6.92 -16.13
C THR A 44 2.97 -7.60 -17.50
N ARG A 45 2.01 -8.52 -17.69
CA ARG A 45 1.77 -9.17 -19.00
C ARG A 45 1.34 -8.18 -20.08
N GLY A 46 0.75 -7.04 -19.69
CA GLY A 46 0.51 -5.89 -20.57
C GLY A 46 1.78 -5.15 -21.00
N GLY A 47 2.95 -5.54 -20.50
CA GLY A 47 4.26 -4.96 -20.78
C GLY A 47 4.70 -3.87 -19.79
N ASN A 48 3.88 -3.55 -18.78
CA ASN A 48 4.17 -2.49 -17.83
C ASN A 48 5.30 -2.88 -16.86
N GLU A 49 6.09 -1.90 -16.41
CA GLU A 49 6.98 -2.11 -15.27
C GLU A 49 6.18 -1.95 -13.99
N VAL A 50 6.04 -3.03 -13.20
CA VAL A 50 5.22 -3.01 -11.99
C VAL A 50 6.08 -3.20 -10.76
N TRP A 51 5.92 -2.29 -9.80
CA TRP A 51 6.48 -2.40 -8.46
C TRP A 51 5.35 -2.58 -7.46
N LEU A 52 5.44 -3.62 -6.64
CA LEU A 52 4.47 -3.95 -5.60
C LEU A 52 5.07 -3.64 -4.23
N LEU A 53 4.55 -2.60 -3.59
CA LEU A 53 4.82 -2.33 -2.17
C LEU A 53 3.80 -3.05 -1.31
N CYS A 54 4.27 -3.83 -0.35
CA CYS A 54 3.41 -4.62 0.52
C CYS A 54 3.86 -4.57 1.98
N THR A 55 2.96 -4.94 2.89
CA THR A 55 3.28 -5.09 4.31
C THR A 55 3.75 -6.48 4.68
N ASP A 56 3.20 -7.50 4.02
CA ASP A 56 3.50 -8.90 4.27
C ASP A 56 3.71 -9.64 2.94
N ARG A 57 4.94 -10.09 2.69
CA ARG A 57 5.24 -10.94 1.53
C ARG A 57 4.57 -12.30 1.63
N GLY A 58 4.47 -12.84 2.83
CA GLY A 58 4.02 -14.20 3.10
C GLY A 58 4.81 -15.29 2.38
N GLU A 59 4.24 -16.50 2.42
CA GLU A 59 4.80 -17.69 1.79
C GLU A 59 3.74 -18.65 1.26
N GLY A 60 4.18 -19.67 0.51
CA GLY A 60 3.33 -20.74 -0.01
C GLY A 60 3.12 -20.72 -1.53
N ASN A 61 3.19 -19.55 -2.16
CA ASN A 61 3.06 -19.40 -3.62
C ASN A 61 4.27 -18.65 -4.22
N PRO A 62 4.48 -18.68 -5.54
CA PRO A 62 5.45 -17.82 -6.21
C PRO A 62 5.14 -16.33 -6.01
N TYR A 63 6.15 -15.49 -6.16
CA TYR A 63 5.93 -14.04 -6.31
C TYR A 63 5.22 -13.74 -7.64
N PRO A 64 4.42 -12.67 -7.70
CA PRO A 64 4.00 -12.14 -8.99
C PRO A 64 5.23 -11.65 -9.78
N HIS A 65 5.07 -11.50 -11.08
CA HIS A 65 6.05 -10.98 -12.03
C HIS A 65 6.20 -9.46 -11.89
N ALA A 66 6.59 -9.00 -10.70
CA ALA A 66 6.80 -7.60 -10.36
C ALA A 66 7.97 -7.47 -9.38
N THR A 67 8.50 -6.25 -9.25
CA THR A 67 9.45 -5.95 -8.18
C THR A 67 8.70 -5.82 -6.86
N VAL A 68 8.84 -6.81 -5.96
CA VAL A 68 8.11 -6.85 -4.68
C VAL A 68 8.99 -6.33 -3.53
N ILE A 69 8.57 -5.22 -2.93
CA ILE A 69 9.23 -4.58 -1.80
C ILE A 69 8.31 -4.65 -0.58
N GLU A 70 8.86 -5.15 0.52
CA GLU A 70 8.18 -5.21 1.81
C GLU A 70 8.56 -4.01 2.65
N ILE A 71 7.56 -3.31 3.18
CA ILE A 71 7.74 -2.20 4.10
C ILE A 71 7.19 -2.65 5.45
N GLU A 72 7.98 -3.39 6.21
CA GLU A 72 7.53 -3.93 7.50
C GLU A 72 7.14 -2.82 8.49
N PRO A 73 6.05 -2.98 9.27
CA PRO A 73 5.65 -1.99 10.27
C PRO A 73 6.65 -1.96 11.44
N GLN A 74 7.07 -0.77 11.86
CA GLN A 74 7.88 -0.63 13.07
C GLN A 74 7.00 -0.43 14.28
N LEU A 75 6.66 -1.52 14.97
CA LEU A 75 5.80 -1.50 16.15
C LEU A 75 6.59 -1.01 17.38
N SER A 76 6.10 0.03 18.04
CA SER A 76 6.69 0.48 19.32
C SER A 76 5.66 1.19 20.20
N GLN A 77 5.90 1.17 21.52
CA GLN A 77 5.08 1.91 22.48
C GLN A 77 5.12 3.42 22.20
N GLU A 78 6.30 3.98 21.91
CA GLU A 78 6.48 5.39 21.59
C GLU A 78 5.64 5.83 20.38
N ARG A 79 5.54 4.98 19.34
CA ARG A 79 4.73 5.27 18.15
C ARG A 79 3.24 5.26 18.46
N ARG A 80 2.77 4.28 19.24
CA ARG A 80 1.38 4.24 19.73
C ARG A 80 1.04 5.48 20.55
N GLU A 81 1.92 5.89 21.46
CA GLU A 81 1.74 7.09 22.27
C GLU A 81 1.70 8.37 21.44
N LYS A 82 2.61 8.50 20.46
CA LYS A 82 2.63 9.63 19.53
C LYS A 82 1.33 9.72 18.72
N GLU A 83 0.84 8.58 18.24
CA GLU A 83 -0.38 8.52 17.44
C GLU A 83 -1.63 8.77 18.28
N ALA A 84 -1.71 8.20 19.48
CA ALA A 84 -2.78 8.48 20.43
C ALA A 84 -2.82 9.97 20.83
N ALA A 85 -1.65 10.59 21.07
CA ALA A 85 -1.54 12.02 21.34
C ALA A 85 -2.00 12.88 20.15
N ARG A 86 -1.67 12.48 18.91
CA ARG A 86 -2.15 13.14 17.68
C ARG A 86 -3.68 13.14 17.60
N LEU A 87 -4.31 12.08 18.08
CA LEU A 87 -5.78 11.91 18.08
C LEU A 87 -6.45 12.46 19.36
N GLY A 88 -5.68 12.88 20.37
CA GLY A 88 -6.23 13.25 21.68
C GLY A 88 -6.88 12.08 22.42
N LEU A 89 -6.45 10.84 22.13
CA LEU A 89 -6.98 9.61 22.70
C LEU A 89 -6.14 9.16 23.89
N ALA A 90 -6.78 8.92 25.04
CA ALA A 90 -6.16 8.15 26.12
C ALA A 90 -6.40 6.66 25.84
N PHE A 91 -5.39 5.81 26.05
CA PHE A 91 -5.52 4.37 25.88
C PHE A 91 -4.79 3.61 27.01
N ASP A 92 -5.23 2.39 27.28
CA ASP A 92 -4.50 1.45 28.13
C ASP A 92 -3.50 0.66 27.27
N PRO A 93 -2.19 0.72 27.53
CA PRO A 93 -1.19 -0.07 26.81
C PRO A 93 -1.37 -1.60 26.91
N GLN A 94 -2.20 -2.08 27.85
CA GLN A 94 -2.56 -3.48 27.98
C GLN A 94 -3.79 -3.86 27.14
N ASP A 95 -4.54 -2.89 26.61
CA ASP A 95 -5.63 -3.17 25.69
C ASP A 95 -5.07 -3.50 24.30
N VAL A 96 -4.97 -4.79 24.03
CA VAL A 96 -4.42 -5.33 22.78
C VAL A 96 -5.19 -4.84 21.56
N ALA A 97 -6.51 -4.69 21.65
CA ALA A 97 -7.33 -4.27 20.52
C ALA A 97 -7.04 -2.82 20.16
N VAL A 98 -7.02 -1.93 21.16
CA VAL A 98 -6.70 -0.51 20.94
C VAL A 98 -5.26 -0.34 20.46
N CYS A 99 -4.32 -1.08 21.05
CA CYS A 99 -2.93 -1.06 20.61
C CYS A 99 -2.78 -1.46 19.14
N HIS A 100 -3.49 -2.50 18.72
CA HIS A 100 -3.47 -2.98 17.33
C HIS A 100 -4.04 -1.96 16.34
N GLU A 101 -5.12 -1.25 16.71
CA GLU A 101 -5.68 -0.19 15.87
C GLU A 101 -4.74 1.04 15.79
N LEU A 102 -4.11 1.41 16.89
CA LEU A 102 -3.08 2.46 16.92
C LEU A 102 -1.85 2.08 16.08
N ASP A 103 -1.45 0.82 16.11
CA ASP A 103 -0.33 0.32 15.30
C ASP A 103 -0.64 0.47 13.80
N LYS A 104 -1.84 0.05 13.35
CA LYS A 104 -2.30 0.25 11.96
C LYS A 104 -2.31 1.73 11.56
N LEU A 105 -2.84 2.60 12.42
CA LEU A 105 -2.88 4.04 12.18
C LEU A 105 -1.48 4.65 12.04
N SER A 106 -0.58 4.30 12.96
CA SER A 106 0.80 4.81 12.96
C SER A 106 1.57 4.36 11.72
N TYR A 107 1.22 3.19 11.19
CA TYR A 107 1.87 2.59 10.05
C TYR A 107 1.57 3.31 8.73
N ASP A 108 0.40 3.93 8.54
CA ASP A 108 0.10 4.67 7.30
C ASP A 108 1.12 5.79 7.04
N THR A 109 1.39 6.63 8.04
CA THR A 109 2.33 7.75 7.87
C THR A 109 3.77 7.25 7.66
N GLU A 110 4.15 6.19 8.36
CA GLU A 110 5.46 5.56 8.19
C GLU A 110 5.60 4.94 6.79
N PHE A 111 4.59 4.22 6.34
CA PHE A 111 4.59 3.51 5.06
C PHE A 111 4.86 4.47 3.92
N ALA A 112 4.11 5.58 3.84
CA ALA A 112 4.33 6.60 2.80
C ALA A 112 5.76 7.15 2.81
N THR A 113 6.29 7.46 4.00
CA THR A 113 7.65 7.99 4.16
C THR A 113 8.71 7.00 3.68
N ARG A 114 8.59 5.73 4.07
CA ARG A 114 9.53 4.67 3.69
C ARG A 114 9.40 4.26 2.23
N ALA A 115 8.17 4.23 1.71
CA ALA A 115 7.91 4.02 0.29
C ALA A 115 8.62 5.07 -0.55
N LEU A 116 8.47 6.36 -0.23
CA LEU A 116 9.16 7.43 -0.94
C LEU A 116 10.69 7.30 -0.87
N ALA A 117 11.23 6.86 0.26
CA ALA A 117 12.66 6.60 0.40
C ALA A 117 13.13 5.44 -0.50
N GLU A 118 12.41 4.31 -0.53
CA GLU A 118 12.71 3.17 -1.41
C GLU A 118 12.66 3.57 -2.89
N LEU A 119 11.61 4.29 -3.31
CA LEU A 119 11.45 4.75 -4.69
C LEU A 119 12.60 5.68 -5.09
N SER A 120 12.99 6.61 -4.20
CA SER A 120 14.09 7.54 -4.42
C SER A 120 15.45 6.82 -4.51
N GLN A 121 15.73 5.91 -3.59
CA GLN A 121 17.00 5.17 -3.54
C GLN A 121 17.23 4.32 -4.80
N ARG A 122 16.15 3.75 -5.33
CA ARG A 122 16.20 2.88 -6.50
C ARG A 122 15.87 3.59 -7.81
N GLN A 123 15.69 4.91 -7.77
CA GLN A 123 15.43 5.78 -8.92
C GLN A 123 14.16 5.39 -9.71
N PHE A 124 13.15 4.84 -9.03
CA PHE A 124 11.88 4.51 -9.65
C PHE A 124 10.89 5.67 -9.56
N ARG A 125 10.33 6.05 -10.70
CA ARG A 125 9.29 7.09 -10.80
C ARG A 125 8.03 6.46 -11.39
N PRO A 126 6.92 6.35 -10.63
CA PRO A 126 5.67 5.86 -11.17
C PRO A 126 5.06 6.85 -12.17
N ASP A 127 4.32 6.32 -13.13
CA ASP A 127 3.40 7.06 -13.99
C ASP A 127 1.95 6.97 -13.47
N VAL A 128 1.66 5.96 -12.65
CA VAL A 128 0.38 5.78 -11.95
C VAL A 128 0.62 5.08 -10.61
N VAL A 129 -0.14 5.48 -9.60
CA VAL A 129 -0.22 4.78 -8.31
C VAL A 129 -1.56 4.07 -8.24
N TYR A 130 -1.51 2.76 -8.02
CA TYR A 130 -2.68 1.93 -7.76
C TYR A 130 -2.61 1.42 -6.32
N GLU A 131 -3.63 1.69 -5.51
CA GLU A 131 -3.68 1.26 -4.12
C GLU A 131 -4.91 0.40 -3.88
N ARG A 132 -4.69 -0.80 -3.35
CA ARG A 132 -5.76 -1.58 -2.74
C ARG A 132 -6.02 -1.05 -1.35
N TYR A 133 -7.24 -0.59 -1.11
CA TYR A 133 -7.60 0.05 0.16
C TYR A 133 -7.36 -0.89 1.35
N SER A 134 -6.69 -0.36 2.37
CA SER A 134 -6.54 -0.92 3.70
C SER A 134 -7.06 0.10 4.70
N LEU A 135 -7.62 -0.34 5.82
CA LEU A 135 -8.14 0.56 6.84
C LEU A 135 -7.07 1.54 7.33
N PHE A 136 -7.46 2.81 7.42
CA PHE A 136 -6.62 3.94 7.82
C PHE A 136 -5.49 4.32 6.88
N HIS A 137 -5.36 3.67 5.71
CA HIS A 137 -4.32 3.99 4.75
C HIS A 137 -4.75 5.07 3.75
N ALA A 138 -3.92 6.12 3.64
CA ALA A 138 -3.97 7.15 2.60
C ALA A 138 -2.60 7.34 1.91
N SER A 139 -1.69 6.38 2.14
CA SER A 139 -0.32 6.37 1.65
C SER A 139 -0.21 6.51 0.13
N GLY A 140 -1.02 5.77 -0.63
CA GLY A 140 -0.99 5.84 -2.09
C GLY A 140 -1.37 7.22 -2.61
N ALA A 141 -2.37 7.86 -2.02
CA ALA A 141 -2.74 9.24 -2.36
C ALA A 141 -1.61 10.24 -2.06
N SER A 142 -0.88 10.05 -0.95
CA SER A 142 0.28 10.87 -0.60
C SER A 142 1.43 10.73 -1.60
N ILE A 143 1.74 9.49 -1.99
CA ILE A 143 2.78 9.17 -2.96
C ILE A 143 2.40 9.73 -4.34
N ALA A 144 1.17 9.52 -4.79
CA ALA A 144 0.69 10.03 -6.07
C ALA A 144 0.76 11.56 -6.17
N ARG A 145 0.42 12.28 -5.09
CA ARG A 145 0.59 13.74 -5.02
C ARG A 145 2.05 14.15 -5.10
N THR A 146 2.95 13.42 -4.44
CA THR A 146 4.40 13.70 -4.46
C THR A 146 4.97 13.59 -5.88
N PHE A 147 4.52 12.61 -6.66
CA PHE A 147 4.96 12.42 -8.05
C PHE A 147 4.11 13.16 -9.09
N GLU A 148 3.04 13.83 -8.67
CA GLU A 148 2.06 14.49 -9.55
C GLU A 148 1.48 13.55 -10.62
N VAL A 149 1.11 12.33 -10.22
CA VAL A 149 0.57 11.28 -11.10
C VAL A 149 -0.85 10.86 -10.74
N PRO A 150 -1.59 10.24 -11.68
CA PRO A 150 -2.89 9.65 -11.40
C PRO A 150 -2.84 8.64 -10.23
N TYR A 151 -3.91 8.65 -9.45
CA TYR A 151 -4.13 7.77 -8.32
C TYR A 151 -5.41 6.96 -8.52
N VAL A 152 -5.30 5.64 -8.44
CA VAL A 152 -6.42 4.70 -8.52
C VAL A 152 -6.55 4.00 -7.17
N LEU A 153 -7.74 4.07 -6.57
CA LEU A 153 -8.05 3.38 -5.33
C LEU A 153 -9.04 2.25 -5.59
N GLU A 154 -8.63 1.03 -5.27
CA GLU A 154 -9.47 -0.17 -5.30
C GLU A 154 -10.09 -0.38 -3.92
N VAL A 155 -11.40 -0.17 -3.81
CA VAL A 155 -12.17 -0.43 -2.61
C VAL A 155 -12.90 -1.76 -2.78
N ASN A 156 -12.52 -2.76 -2.00
CA ASN A 156 -13.24 -4.04 -1.96
C ASN A 156 -14.54 -3.86 -1.17
N SER A 157 -15.66 -4.33 -1.70
CA SER A 157 -16.97 -4.22 -1.04
C SER A 157 -17.55 -5.60 -0.69
N PRO A 158 -18.17 -5.75 0.49
CA PRO A 158 -18.37 -4.75 1.55
C PRO A 158 -17.38 -4.92 2.72
N LEU A 159 -16.50 -3.94 2.93
CA LEU A 159 -15.57 -3.90 4.08
C LEU A 159 -16.23 -4.08 5.45
N ILE A 160 -17.53 -3.77 5.56
CA ILE A 160 -18.29 -3.85 6.82
C ILE A 160 -18.61 -5.30 7.23
N GLU A 161 -18.56 -6.26 6.29
CA GLU A 161 -18.85 -7.67 6.55
C GLU A 161 -17.57 -8.49 6.81
N GLU A 162 -16.39 -7.91 6.58
CA GLU A 162 -15.07 -8.55 6.72
C GLU A 162 -14.29 -8.08 7.96
N GLN A 163 -14.84 -7.16 8.76
CA GLN A 163 -14.24 -6.65 10.01
C GLN A 163 -14.68 -7.40 11.26
#